data_AF-A0A8H4XGT8-F1
#
_entry.id   AF-A0A8H4XGT8-F1
#
_cell.length_a   1.000
_cell.length_b   1.000
_cell.length_c   1.000
_cell.angle_alpha   90.00
_cell.angle_beta   90.00
_cell.angle_gamma   90.00
#
_symmetry.space_group_name_H-M   'P 1'
#
loop_
_entity.id
_entity.type
_entity.pdbx_description
1 polymer ?
#
loop_
_entity_poly.entity_id
_entity_poly.type
_entity_poly.pdbx_seq_one_letter_code
_entity_poly.pdbx_strand_id
1 'polypeptide(L)'
;MKFSPLIVAVLAAAPIPGATAHPGMGDTMREIERLAARAPKSDHSDGGDGFNSNQLLGDLRTLSDRSLTRVGSDIKKLLEGRGNPESRERYFGVPAMNSPRCKQDTCCIWKYISDELQVLFQGDSGRCSKWARYAVRMGFHDAGSWSLATESQGGGADGSIILAGELTRGENNGLQEMGVVYQQVYDKYHTDLGFDAVTMADLIQMGSNIAAVVCPLGPRVRSYVGRKDSSEEAPEGLMPDVRWDAETLINLFKDKTIGPEDLVALIGAHTTSQQNHVDGNRAGDPQDSTPGVWDVLFYKETLGKVRTPDRVFVLPSDLALAQHPLTKPEFEEFAGNGGGPQRHWNEDYARAYIRLSLLGVNNINDLTECTKVLPQPIEYFRHRDGGRLNKWLQSDDKSRKSKQISKEIENGDEITTPENQIPSP
;
A
#
# COMPACT_ATOMS: atom_id res chain seq x y z
N MET A 1 45.54 16.05 -39.33
CA MET A 1 45.25 14.61 -39.32
C MET A 1 46.01 13.97 -38.17
N LYS A 2 45.35 13.74 -37.03
CA LYS A 2 45.91 12.97 -35.91
C LYS A 2 44.76 12.15 -35.32
N PHE A 3 44.84 10.83 -35.49
CA PHE A 3 43.90 9.85 -34.98
C PHE A 3 44.19 9.57 -33.51
N SER A 4 43.15 9.56 -32.67
CA SER A 4 43.18 9.01 -31.31
C SER A 4 42.93 7.50 -31.34
N PRO A 5 43.59 6.68 -30.51
CA PRO A 5 43.20 5.29 -30.34
C PRO A 5 42.14 5.16 -29.24
N LEU A 6 40.97 4.63 -29.58
CA LEU A 6 40.04 4.03 -28.62
C LEU A 6 40.65 2.73 -28.11
N ILE A 7 40.79 2.61 -26.78
CA ILE A 7 41.05 1.34 -26.11
C ILE A 7 39.69 0.67 -25.88
N VAL A 8 39.38 -0.36 -26.66
CA VAL A 8 38.28 -1.29 -26.41
C VAL A 8 38.84 -2.42 -25.55
N ALA A 9 38.41 -2.48 -24.29
CA ALA A 9 38.69 -3.62 -23.42
C ALA A 9 37.69 -4.74 -23.74
N VAL A 10 38.15 -5.76 -24.47
CA VAL A 10 37.41 -7.02 -24.67
C VAL A 10 37.70 -7.92 -23.47
N LEU A 11 36.72 -8.12 -22.59
CA LEU A 11 36.78 -9.21 -21.62
C LEU A 11 36.49 -10.52 -22.35
N ALA A 12 37.53 -11.33 -22.56
CA ALA A 12 37.39 -12.71 -22.98
C ALA A 12 36.87 -13.55 -21.80
N ALA A 13 35.67 -14.12 -21.94
CA ALA A 13 35.16 -15.11 -21.00
C ALA A 13 35.88 -16.45 -21.22
N ALA A 14 36.71 -16.85 -20.26
CA ALA A 14 37.24 -18.20 -20.17
C ALA A 14 36.19 -19.12 -19.51
N PRO A 15 35.94 -20.34 -20.01
CA PRO A 15 35.00 -21.26 -19.37
C PRO A 15 35.66 -21.88 -18.13
N ILE A 16 35.15 -21.56 -16.95
CA ILE A 16 35.50 -22.25 -15.70
C ILE A 16 34.66 -23.54 -15.63
N PRO A 17 35.25 -24.74 -15.53
CA PRO A 17 34.51 -25.96 -15.29
C PRO A 17 34.07 -26.00 -13.81
N GLY A 18 32.78 -26.17 -13.57
CA GLY A 18 32.23 -26.53 -12.25
C GLY A 18 31.85 -25.33 -11.38
N ALA A 19 30.81 -24.60 -11.77
CA ALA A 19 30.04 -23.81 -10.82
C ALA A 19 28.97 -24.72 -10.20
N THR A 20 29.16 -25.12 -8.95
CA THR A 20 28.08 -25.65 -8.13
C THR A 20 27.04 -24.54 -7.96
N ALA A 21 25.91 -24.67 -8.63
CA ALA A 21 24.77 -23.77 -8.42
C ALA A 21 24.30 -23.92 -6.97
N HIS A 22 24.67 -22.97 -6.12
CA HIS A 22 24.16 -22.89 -4.75
C HIS A 22 22.64 -22.62 -4.81
N PRO A 23 21.82 -23.31 -3.99
CA PRO A 23 20.41 -22.97 -3.83
C PRO A 23 20.27 -21.47 -3.50
N GLY A 24 19.45 -20.74 -4.24
CA GLY A 24 19.21 -19.30 -4.07
C GLY A 24 19.97 -18.37 -5.02
N MET A 25 21.01 -18.84 -5.73
CA MET A 25 21.76 -17.99 -6.66
C MET A 25 20.90 -17.53 -7.87
N GLY A 26 19.92 -18.33 -8.28
CA GLY A 26 18.96 -17.95 -9.31
C GLY A 26 18.01 -16.83 -8.87
N ASP A 27 17.66 -16.77 -7.58
CA ASP A 27 16.85 -15.68 -7.03
C ASP A 27 17.68 -14.39 -6.92
N THR A 28 18.93 -14.49 -6.48
CA THR A 28 19.86 -13.36 -6.44
C THR A 28 20.19 -12.81 -7.84
N MET A 29 20.38 -13.68 -8.84
CA MET A 29 20.63 -13.21 -10.21
C MET A 29 19.39 -12.54 -10.81
N ARG A 30 18.19 -13.08 -10.57
CA ARG A 30 16.94 -12.39 -10.93
C ARG A 30 16.78 -11.06 -10.19
N GLU A 31 17.14 -10.99 -8.91
CA GLU A 31 17.14 -9.74 -8.13
C GLU A 31 18.12 -8.72 -8.72
N ILE A 32 19.32 -9.14 -9.12
CA ILE A 32 20.32 -8.28 -9.78
C ILE A 32 19.84 -7.83 -11.16
N GLU A 33 19.27 -8.74 -11.97
CA GLU A 33 18.68 -8.40 -13.27
C GLU A 33 17.50 -7.43 -13.13
N ARG A 34 16.67 -7.59 -12.08
CA ARG A 34 15.59 -6.66 -11.74
C ARG A 34 16.11 -5.30 -11.29
N LEU A 35 17.10 -5.26 -10.40
CA LEU A 35 17.75 -4.01 -10.01
C LEU A 35 18.44 -3.31 -11.20
N ALA A 36 18.97 -4.08 -12.16
CA ALA A 36 19.52 -3.56 -13.40
C ALA A 36 18.44 -3.09 -14.40
N ALA A 37 17.26 -3.74 -14.43
CA ALA A 37 16.09 -3.29 -15.18
C ALA A 37 15.43 -2.04 -14.57
N ARG A 38 15.66 -1.79 -13.28
CA ARG A 38 15.21 -0.62 -12.48
C ARG A 38 16.24 0.50 -12.33
N ALA A 39 17.49 0.31 -12.76
CA ALA A 39 18.40 1.44 -12.98
C ALA A 39 17.64 2.46 -13.85
N PRO A 40 17.70 3.78 -13.56
CA PRO A 40 16.83 4.76 -14.20
C PRO A 40 16.97 4.60 -15.70
N LYS A 41 15.99 3.91 -16.29
CA LYS A 41 15.86 3.84 -17.73
C LYS A 41 15.43 5.24 -18.07
N SER A 42 16.34 5.99 -18.68
CA SER A 42 16.01 7.20 -19.39
C SER A 42 14.75 6.92 -20.20
N ASP A 43 13.65 7.59 -19.88
CA ASP A 43 12.39 7.53 -20.62
C ASP A 43 11.99 6.12 -21.07
N HIS A 44 11.61 5.25 -20.13
CA HIS A 44 10.63 4.22 -20.49
C HIS A 44 9.27 4.89 -20.66
N SER A 45 9.13 5.48 -21.86
CA SER A 45 7.88 5.68 -22.59
C SER A 45 7.23 4.31 -22.85
N ASP A 46 6.81 3.62 -21.78
CA ASP A 46 6.05 2.38 -21.90
C ASP A 46 4.61 2.74 -22.28
N GLY A 47 4.46 2.94 -23.59
CA GLY A 47 3.33 3.58 -24.24
C GLY A 47 3.84 4.86 -24.92
N GLY A 48 3.67 5.01 -26.22
CA GLY A 48 4.06 6.22 -26.97
C GLY A 48 3.29 7.50 -26.60
N ASP A 49 2.79 7.61 -25.37
CA ASP A 49 1.94 8.68 -24.85
C ASP A 49 2.70 9.73 -24.01
N GLY A 50 3.98 9.52 -23.70
CA GLY A 50 4.82 10.50 -23.02
C GLY A 50 4.58 10.64 -21.51
N PHE A 51 3.92 9.67 -20.86
CA PHE A 51 3.73 9.67 -19.41
C PHE A 51 5.06 9.53 -18.64
N ASN A 52 5.22 10.32 -17.57
CA ASN A 52 6.40 10.29 -16.69
C ASN A 52 6.01 9.91 -15.26
N SER A 53 6.26 8.66 -14.86
CA SER A 53 6.05 8.16 -13.48
C SER A 53 7.00 8.79 -12.45
N ASN A 54 8.10 9.39 -12.91
CA ASN A 54 9.13 10.00 -12.07
C ASN A 54 8.95 11.51 -11.87
N GLN A 55 7.82 12.07 -12.30
CA GLN A 55 7.56 13.50 -12.10
C GLN A 55 7.52 13.86 -10.61
N LEU A 56 8.08 15.03 -10.26
CA LEU A 56 8.06 15.53 -8.88
C LEU A 56 6.66 16.07 -8.53
N LEU A 57 6.38 16.14 -7.23
CA LEU A 57 5.10 16.60 -6.67
C LEU A 57 5.30 17.86 -5.84
N GLY A 58 4.23 18.62 -5.63
CA GLY A 58 4.19 19.77 -4.72
C GLY A 58 5.32 20.78 -4.93
N ASP A 59 5.88 21.25 -3.83
CA ASP A 59 7.00 22.20 -3.79
C ASP A 59 8.30 21.66 -4.43
N LEU A 60 8.52 20.34 -4.42
CA LEU A 60 9.70 19.71 -5.04
C LEU A 60 9.78 19.94 -6.55
N ARG A 61 8.66 20.25 -7.22
CA ARG A 61 8.64 20.61 -8.66
C ARG A 61 9.43 21.88 -8.97
N THR A 62 9.50 22.81 -8.02
CA THR A 62 10.03 24.16 -8.26
C THR A 62 11.25 24.49 -7.42
N LEU A 63 11.44 23.81 -6.28
CA LEU A 63 12.59 23.99 -5.42
C LEU A 63 13.88 23.53 -6.10
N SER A 64 14.94 24.32 -5.92
CA SER A 64 16.30 23.93 -6.33
C SER A 64 16.90 22.90 -5.38
N ASP A 65 17.85 22.09 -5.84
CA ASP A 65 18.54 21.12 -4.98
C ASP A 65 19.22 21.75 -3.76
N ARG A 66 19.62 23.03 -3.84
CA ARG A 66 20.25 23.77 -2.74
C ARG A 66 19.27 24.19 -1.65
N SER A 67 17.98 24.26 -1.97
CA SER A 67 16.90 24.61 -1.03
C SER A 67 16.25 23.37 -0.40
N LEU A 68 16.62 22.17 -0.82
CA LEU A 68 16.04 20.95 -0.28
C LEU A 68 16.56 20.68 1.14
N THR A 69 15.63 20.36 2.05
CA THR A 69 15.98 19.73 3.31
C THR A 69 16.53 18.33 3.04
N ARG A 70 17.10 17.70 4.07
CA ARG A 70 17.52 16.29 3.95
C ARG A 70 16.34 15.39 3.57
N VAL A 71 15.19 15.58 4.23
CA VAL A 71 13.98 14.80 3.98
C VAL A 71 13.45 15.08 2.57
N GLY A 72 13.37 16.35 2.15
CA GLY A 72 12.97 16.71 0.79
C GLY A 72 13.87 16.11 -0.28
N SER A 73 15.20 16.08 -0.06
CA SER A 73 16.14 15.42 -0.96
C SER A 73 15.94 13.91 -1.04
N ASP A 74 15.63 13.25 0.08
CA ASP A 74 15.39 11.82 0.11
C ASP A 74 14.03 11.44 -0.52
N ILE A 75 12.98 12.22 -0.27
CA ILE A 75 11.67 12.07 -0.96
C ILE A 75 11.83 12.29 -2.46
N LYS A 76 12.55 13.34 -2.88
CA LYS A 76 12.83 13.59 -4.30
C LYS A 76 13.45 12.36 -4.98
N LYS A 77 14.46 11.73 -4.37
CA LYS A 77 15.07 10.51 -4.90
C LYS A 77 14.05 9.38 -5.02
N LEU A 78 13.18 9.20 -4.02
CA LEU A 78 12.15 8.16 -4.01
C LEU A 78 11.12 8.34 -5.13
N LEU A 79 10.66 9.58 -5.34
CA LEU A 79 9.75 9.95 -6.43
C LEU A 79 10.37 9.78 -7.82
N GLU A 80 11.70 9.89 -7.93
CA GLU A 80 12.45 9.66 -9.18
C GLU A 80 12.89 8.18 -9.35
N GLY A 81 12.24 7.25 -8.64
CA GLY A 81 12.50 5.82 -8.75
C GLY A 81 13.80 5.34 -8.08
N ARG A 82 14.48 6.19 -7.30
CA ARG A 82 15.74 5.87 -6.62
C ARG A 82 15.53 5.63 -5.13
N GLY A 83 16.57 5.16 -4.43
CA GLY A 83 16.53 4.96 -2.98
C GLY A 83 15.68 3.77 -2.53
N ASN A 84 15.71 3.49 -1.23
CA ASN A 84 14.97 2.39 -0.62
C ASN A 84 13.65 2.93 -0.02
N PRO A 85 12.47 2.51 -0.51
CA PRO A 85 11.17 2.98 -0.02
C PRO A 85 10.78 2.38 1.33
N GLU A 86 11.57 1.42 1.83
CA GLU A 86 11.37 0.82 3.14
C GLU A 86 12.45 1.25 4.15
N SER A 87 12.14 1.10 5.44
CA SER A 87 13.13 1.28 6.51
C SER A 87 12.94 0.26 7.63
N ARG A 88 14.07 -0.19 8.22
CA ARG A 88 14.11 -1.02 9.44
C ARG A 88 14.41 -0.23 10.71
N GLU A 89 14.47 1.10 10.62
CA GLU A 89 14.73 1.96 11.78
C GLU A 89 13.67 1.76 12.87
N ARG A 90 14.11 1.84 14.13
CA ARG A 90 13.28 1.66 15.33
C ARG A 90 13.42 2.86 16.26
N TYR A 91 12.32 3.25 16.89
CA TYR A 91 12.37 4.22 17.98
C TYR A 91 12.82 3.54 19.28
N PHE A 92 14.07 3.79 19.70
CA PHE A 92 14.58 3.35 21.00
C PHE A 92 14.39 4.40 22.08
N GLY A 93 13.89 3.99 23.25
CA GLY A 93 13.78 4.87 24.42
C GLY A 93 12.84 6.05 24.20
N VAL A 94 11.58 5.76 23.84
CA VAL A 94 10.54 6.77 23.60
C VAL A 94 10.40 7.64 24.85
N PRO A 95 10.60 8.98 24.75
CA PRO A 95 10.40 9.88 25.88
C PRO A 95 8.95 9.82 26.37
N ALA A 96 8.73 10.06 27.67
CA ALA A 96 7.38 10.16 28.19
C ALA A 96 6.58 11.23 27.43
N MET A 97 5.34 10.92 27.04
CA MET A 97 4.46 11.75 26.22
C MET A 97 4.43 13.23 26.65
N ASN A 98 4.27 13.50 27.95
CA ASN A 98 4.15 14.86 28.49
C ASN A 98 5.51 15.55 28.74
N SER A 99 6.63 14.91 28.39
CA SER A 99 7.96 15.47 28.62
C SER A 99 8.32 16.54 27.57
N PRO A 100 9.15 17.55 27.92
CA PRO A 100 9.68 18.50 26.95
C PRO A 100 10.42 17.84 25.79
N ARG A 101 11.08 16.69 26.04
CA ARG A 101 11.79 15.93 25.01
C ARG A 101 10.84 15.34 23.97
N CYS A 102 9.66 14.87 24.39
CA CYS A 102 8.66 14.35 23.44
C CYS A 102 8.10 15.50 22.58
N LYS A 103 7.79 16.65 23.19
CA LYS A 103 7.29 17.82 22.46
C LYS A 103 8.28 18.38 21.42
N GLN A 104 9.59 18.17 21.63
CA GLN A 104 10.63 18.60 20.69
C GLN A 104 10.89 17.61 19.55
N ASP A 105 10.54 16.32 19.70
CA ASP A 105 10.64 15.33 18.63
C ASP A 105 9.26 15.11 18.02
N THR A 106 9.05 15.67 16.82
CA THR A 106 7.80 15.54 16.06
C THR A 106 7.29 14.08 16.01
N CYS A 107 8.19 13.10 15.91
CA CYS A 107 7.81 11.69 15.81
C CYS A 107 7.46 11.03 17.15
N CYS A 108 7.71 11.68 18.28
CA CYS A 108 7.48 11.07 19.59
C CYS A 108 6.00 10.72 19.81
N ILE A 109 5.10 11.66 19.54
CA ILE A 109 3.66 11.42 19.72
C ILE A 109 3.14 10.34 18.77
N TRP A 110 3.67 10.31 17.55
CA TRP A 110 3.35 9.29 16.55
C TRP A 110 3.70 7.87 16.98
N LYS A 111 4.66 7.68 17.90
CA LYS A 111 4.92 6.35 18.46
C LYS A 111 3.79 5.88 19.38
N TYR A 112 3.18 6.76 20.16
CA TYR A 112 2.03 6.43 21.00
C TYR A 112 0.79 6.14 20.15
N ILE A 113 0.54 6.95 19.13
CA ILE A 113 -0.52 6.71 18.14
C ILE A 113 -0.31 5.37 17.44
N SER A 114 0.92 5.09 17.00
CA SER A 114 1.29 3.84 16.34
C SER A 114 1.04 2.61 17.22
N ASP A 115 1.39 2.67 18.51
CA ASP A 115 1.13 1.58 19.46
C ASP A 115 -0.36 1.33 19.68
N GLU A 116 -1.16 2.41 19.77
CA GLU A 116 -2.61 2.32 19.92
C GLU A 116 -3.29 1.74 18.67
N LEU A 117 -2.91 2.22 17.48
CA LEU A 117 -3.43 1.69 16.21
C LEU A 117 -2.96 0.26 15.96
N GLN A 118 -1.73 -0.10 16.33
CA GLN A 118 -1.25 -1.48 16.20
C GLN A 118 -2.15 -2.46 16.96
N VAL A 119 -2.54 -2.13 18.20
CA VAL A 119 -3.44 -2.98 19.01
C VAL A 119 -4.79 -3.15 18.31
N LEU A 120 -5.30 -2.10 17.69
CA LEU A 120 -6.57 -2.15 16.96
C LEU A 120 -6.48 -2.96 15.64
N PHE A 121 -5.34 -2.86 14.96
CA PHE A 121 -5.12 -3.41 13.63
C PHE A 121 -4.72 -4.89 13.63
N GLN A 122 -4.22 -5.40 14.76
CA GLN A 122 -3.79 -6.78 14.89
C GLN A 122 -4.93 -7.67 15.41
N GLY A 123 -5.26 -8.73 14.68
CA GLY A 123 -6.22 -9.74 15.11
C GLY A 123 -5.57 -10.91 15.86
N ASP A 124 -6.35 -11.59 16.69
CA ASP A 124 -5.87 -12.69 17.55
C ASP A 124 -5.43 -13.94 16.78
N SER A 125 -5.97 -14.15 15.57
CA SER A 125 -5.53 -15.22 14.66
C SER A 125 -4.14 -14.99 14.06
N GLY A 126 -3.61 -13.78 14.22
CA GLY A 126 -2.41 -13.30 13.55
C GLY A 126 -2.68 -12.60 12.22
N ARG A 127 -3.90 -12.68 11.66
CA ARG A 127 -4.33 -11.84 10.54
C ARG A 127 -4.50 -10.39 11.00
N CYS A 128 -4.44 -9.43 10.07
CA CYS A 128 -4.88 -8.09 10.39
C CYS A 128 -6.41 -7.98 10.45
N SER A 129 -6.89 -7.12 11.34
CA SER A 129 -8.30 -6.88 11.61
C SER A 129 -8.94 -6.00 10.53
N LYS A 130 -10.26 -5.83 10.59
CA LYS A 130 -11.02 -4.96 9.70
C LYS A 130 -10.54 -3.53 9.73
N TRP A 131 -10.08 -3.07 10.90
CA TRP A 131 -9.60 -1.71 11.08
C TRP A 131 -8.31 -1.45 10.30
N ALA A 132 -7.41 -2.44 10.22
CA ALA A 132 -6.23 -2.34 9.38
C ALA A 132 -6.63 -2.20 7.89
N ARG A 133 -7.57 -3.03 7.45
CA ARG A 133 -8.05 -3.04 6.06
C ARG A 133 -8.76 -1.75 5.68
N TYR A 134 -9.58 -1.21 6.59
CA TYR A 134 -10.23 0.07 6.42
C TYR A 134 -9.22 1.23 6.47
N ALA A 135 -8.17 1.15 7.28
CA ALA A 135 -7.10 2.14 7.32
C ALA A 135 -6.31 2.19 6.00
N VAL A 136 -5.99 1.04 5.40
CA VAL A 136 -5.37 0.96 4.07
C VAL A 136 -6.27 1.60 3.02
N ARG A 137 -7.57 1.24 3.01
CA ARG A 137 -8.55 1.84 2.09
C ARG A 137 -8.71 3.35 2.34
N MET A 138 -8.78 3.80 3.59
CA MET A 138 -8.90 5.23 3.91
C MET A 138 -7.69 6.02 3.39
N GLY A 139 -6.48 5.47 3.51
CA GLY A 139 -5.27 6.07 2.96
C GLY A 139 -5.37 6.36 1.46
N PHE A 140 -5.93 5.40 0.69
CA PHE A 140 -6.21 5.58 -0.72
C PHE A 140 -7.37 6.54 -0.99
N HIS A 141 -8.48 6.45 -0.25
CA HIS A 141 -9.66 7.28 -0.53
C HIS A 141 -9.45 8.77 -0.20
N ASP A 142 -8.62 9.08 0.79
CA ASP A 142 -8.13 10.44 1.05
C ASP A 142 -7.22 10.90 -0.11
N ALA A 143 -6.07 10.25 -0.26
CA ALA A 143 -5.04 10.64 -1.22
C ALA A 143 -5.47 10.57 -2.70
N GLY A 144 -6.34 9.62 -3.02
CA GLY A 144 -6.82 9.32 -4.36
C GLY A 144 -7.82 10.34 -4.89
N SER A 145 -8.34 11.24 -4.05
CA SER A 145 -9.24 12.34 -4.43
C SER A 145 -8.51 13.55 -5.06
N TRP A 146 -7.35 13.31 -5.69
CA TRP A 146 -6.52 14.33 -6.34
C TRP A 146 -6.27 13.99 -7.81
N SER A 147 -5.99 15.01 -8.64
CA SER A 147 -5.74 14.88 -10.07
C SER A 147 -4.92 16.08 -10.59
N LEU A 148 -4.09 15.87 -11.62
CA LEU A 148 -3.38 16.96 -12.31
C LEU A 148 -4.36 17.95 -12.95
N ALA A 149 -5.46 17.45 -13.54
CA ALA A 149 -6.47 18.27 -14.19
C ALA A 149 -7.19 19.22 -13.21
N THR A 150 -7.32 18.85 -11.94
CA THR A 150 -8.00 19.63 -10.90
C THR A 150 -7.10 20.04 -9.74
N GLU A 151 -5.77 20.01 -9.91
CA GLU A 151 -4.78 20.27 -8.85
C GLU A 151 -5.03 21.60 -8.12
N SER A 152 -5.49 22.63 -8.84
CA SER A 152 -5.80 23.95 -8.28
C SER A 152 -7.04 23.99 -7.37
N GLN A 153 -7.86 22.94 -7.37
CA GLN A 153 -9.06 22.81 -6.56
C GLN A 153 -8.81 22.13 -5.20
N GLY A 154 -7.64 21.53 -4.97
CA GLY A 154 -7.30 20.84 -3.73
C GLY A 154 -7.50 19.32 -3.79
N GLY A 155 -7.68 18.71 -2.62
CA GLY A 155 -7.76 17.26 -2.43
C GLY A 155 -6.39 16.58 -2.30
N GLY A 156 -6.41 15.27 -2.14
CA GLY A 156 -5.22 14.45 -1.95
C GLY A 156 -5.01 14.06 -0.51
N ALA A 157 -3.75 13.86 -0.10
CA ALA A 157 -3.42 13.45 1.26
C ALA A 157 -3.50 14.66 2.21
N ASP A 158 -4.72 15.12 2.48
CA ASP A 158 -4.99 16.34 3.24
C ASP A 158 -6.06 16.18 4.34
N GLY A 159 -6.59 14.96 4.53
CA GLY A 159 -7.56 14.65 5.58
C GLY A 159 -8.97 15.15 5.33
N SER A 160 -9.23 15.76 4.16
CA SER A 160 -10.53 16.28 3.74
C SER A 160 -11.62 15.21 3.78
N ILE A 161 -11.29 13.95 3.54
CA ILE A 161 -12.26 12.85 3.57
C ILE A 161 -13.08 12.81 4.87
N ILE A 162 -12.44 13.13 6.01
CA ILE A 162 -13.11 13.23 7.32
C ILE A 162 -13.47 14.70 7.61
N LEU A 163 -12.51 15.61 7.47
CA LEU A 163 -12.64 17.00 7.94
C LEU A 163 -13.65 17.83 7.13
N ALA A 164 -13.84 17.51 5.85
CA ALA A 164 -14.81 18.13 4.96
C ALA A 164 -16.11 17.30 4.83
N GLY A 165 -16.18 16.12 5.46
CA GLY A 165 -17.40 15.30 5.50
C GLY A 165 -17.65 14.42 4.27
N GLU A 166 -16.62 14.12 3.47
CA GLU A 166 -16.77 13.35 2.21
C GLU A 166 -17.13 11.88 2.40
N LEU A 167 -17.05 11.36 3.63
CA LEU A 167 -17.52 10.01 3.95
C LEU A 167 -19.01 9.78 3.65
N THR A 168 -19.80 10.83 3.38
CA THR A 168 -21.18 10.68 2.92
C THR A 168 -21.31 10.36 1.43
N ARG A 169 -20.23 10.50 0.65
CA ARG A 169 -20.21 10.23 -0.79
C ARG A 169 -20.26 8.72 -1.08
N GLY A 170 -20.81 8.35 -2.24
CA GLY A 170 -21.11 6.96 -2.59
C GLY A 170 -19.86 6.08 -2.72
N GLU A 171 -18.80 6.63 -3.29
CA GLU A 171 -17.48 6.00 -3.43
C GLU A 171 -16.83 5.66 -2.09
N ASN A 172 -17.17 6.41 -1.02
CA ASN A 172 -16.64 6.23 0.33
C ASN A 172 -17.51 5.29 1.20
N ASN A 173 -18.52 4.64 0.61
CA ASN A 173 -19.39 3.72 1.34
C ASN A 173 -18.58 2.58 2.02
N GLY A 174 -18.84 2.36 3.30
CA GLY A 174 -18.14 1.38 4.15
C GLY A 174 -16.94 1.93 4.93
N LEU A 175 -16.54 3.20 4.74
CA LEU A 175 -15.44 3.83 5.49
C LEU A 175 -15.89 4.62 6.72
N GLN A 176 -17.20 4.77 6.94
CA GLN A 176 -17.76 5.62 7.99
C GLN A 176 -17.32 5.18 9.40
N GLU A 177 -17.28 3.86 9.67
CA GLU A 177 -16.82 3.34 10.96
C GLU A 177 -15.35 3.70 11.22
N MET A 178 -14.50 3.63 10.19
CA MET A 178 -13.10 4.00 10.32
C MET A 178 -12.92 5.51 10.47
N GLY A 179 -13.77 6.31 9.82
CA GLY A 179 -13.82 7.76 10.03
C GLY A 179 -14.08 8.11 11.49
N VAL A 180 -15.02 7.43 12.15
CA VAL A 180 -15.29 7.61 13.59
C VAL A 180 -14.05 7.25 14.43
N VAL A 181 -13.37 6.15 14.11
CA VAL A 181 -12.14 5.74 14.82
C VAL A 181 -11.04 6.81 14.69
N TYR A 182 -10.78 7.28 13.48
CA TYR A 182 -9.78 8.33 13.27
C TYR A 182 -10.16 9.66 13.90
N GLN A 183 -11.45 10.04 13.88
CA GLN A 183 -11.90 11.22 14.61
C GLN A 183 -11.62 11.10 16.11
N GLN A 184 -11.89 9.94 16.73
CA GLN A 184 -11.61 9.71 18.15
C GLN A 184 -10.11 9.81 18.47
N VAL A 185 -9.24 9.25 17.61
CA VAL A 185 -7.79 9.34 17.78
C VAL A 185 -7.32 10.79 17.57
N TYR A 186 -7.85 11.48 16.56
CA TYR A 186 -7.54 12.88 16.29
C TYR A 186 -7.94 13.76 17.47
N ASP A 187 -9.19 13.71 17.93
CA ASP A 187 -9.69 14.48 19.07
C ASP A 187 -8.82 14.25 20.32
N LYS A 188 -8.48 12.98 20.61
CA LYS A 188 -7.62 12.63 21.74
C LYS A 188 -6.23 13.28 21.65
N TYR A 189 -5.55 13.17 20.53
CA TYR A 189 -4.14 13.59 20.42
C TYR A 189 -3.98 15.06 20.01
N HIS A 190 -4.74 15.51 19.01
CA HIS A 190 -4.73 16.88 18.53
C HIS A 190 -5.44 17.81 19.52
N THR A 191 -6.72 17.57 19.81
CA THR A 191 -7.57 18.51 20.57
C THR A 191 -7.35 18.42 22.08
N ASP A 192 -7.51 17.23 22.68
CA ASP A 192 -7.51 17.08 24.14
C ASP A 192 -6.10 17.18 24.75
N LEU A 193 -5.10 16.61 24.06
CA LEU A 193 -3.71 16.63 24.51
C LEU A 193 -2.89 17.79 23.92
N GLY A 194 -3.41 18.51 22.94
CA GLY A 194 -2.80 19.71 22.36
C GLY A 194 -1.53 19.43 21.54
N PHE A 195 -1.46 18.30 20.84
CA PHE A 195 -0.38 18.03 19.89
C PHE A 195 -0.76 18.53 18.50
N ASP A 196 -0.59 19.84 18.26
CA ASP A 196 -0.92 20.51 16.99
C ASP A 196 -0.22 19.89 15.75
N ALA A 197 0.90 19.18 15.96
CA ALA A 197 1.62 18.47 14.90
C ALA A 197 0.94 17.15 14.46
N VAL A 198 -0.12 16.71 15.13
CA VAL A 198 -0.95 15.58 14.72
C VAL A 198 -2.07 16.13 13.85
N THR A 199 -1.95 15.97 12.54
CA THR A 199 -2.98 16.34 11.57
C THR A 199 -3.80 15.12 11.17
N MET A 200 -5.05 15.31 10.74
CA MET A 200 -5.90 14.23 10.24
C MET A 200 -5.28 13.63 8.98
N ALA A 201 -4.72 14.47 8.12
CA ALA A 201 -3.96 14.07 6.93
C ALA A 201 -2.84 13.07 7.27
N ASP A 202 -2.02 13.40 8.28
CA ASP A 202 -0.96 12.50 8.72
C ASP A 202 -1.50 11.26 9.43
N LEU A 203 -2.61 11.37 10.17
CA LEU A 203 -3.20 10.24 10.89
C LEU A 203 -3.68 9.16 9.90
N ILE A 204 -4.35 9.58 8.82
CA ILE A 204 -4.83 8.68 7.78
C ILE A 204 -3.64 7.98 7.08
N GLN A 205 -2.64 8.75 6.64
CA GLN A 205 -1.52 8.19 5.87
C GLN A 205 -0.56 7.36 6.75
N MET A 206 -0.28 7.78 7.98
CA MET A 206 0.47 6.98 8.95
C MET A 206 -0.30 5.71 9.32
N GLY A 207 -1.62 5.82 9.56
CA GLY A 207 -2.48 4.70 9.88
C GLY A 207 -2.49 3.63 8.79
N SER A 208 -2.56 4.02 7.51
CA SER A 208 -2.42 3.08 6.38
C SER A 208 -1.08 2.33 6.38
N ASN A 209 0.04 3.03 6.63
CA ASN A 209 1.36 2.38 6.71
C ASN A 209 1.53 1.50 7.95
N ILE A 210 0.94 1.86 9.09
CA ILE A 210 0.88 0.99 10.28
C ILE A 210 0.06 -0.26 9.95
N ALA A 211 -1.07 -0.11 9.28
CA ALA A 211 -1.92 -1.22 8.89
C ALA A 211 -1.20 -2.18 7.93
N ALA A 212 -0.51 -1.66 6.92
CA ALA A 212 0.27 -2.47 5.98
C ALA A 212 1.30 -3.34 6.71
N VAL A 213 2.11 -2.77 7.62
CA VAL A 213 3.12 -3.56 8.37
C VAL A 213 2.51 -4.52 9.41
N VAL A 214 1.33 -4.20 9.94
CA VAL A 214 0.62 -5.07 10.92
C VAL A 214 -0.03 -6.27 10.22
N CYS A 215 -0.49 -6.12 8.98
CA CYS A 215 -0.84 -7.27 8.16
C CYS A 215 0.42 -8.14 7.94
N PRO A 216 0.39 -9.44 8.27
CA PRO A 216 1.56 -10.29 8.14
C PRO A 216 2.14 -10.26 6.74
N LEU A 217 3.48 -10.25 6.64
CA LEU A 217 4.27 -10.11 5.42
C LEU A 217 4.30 -8.70 4.80
N GLY A 218 3.61 -7.73 5.39
CA GLY A 218 3.53 -6.38 4.82
C GLY A 218 4.78 -5.52 4.98
N PRO A 219 4.97 -4.54 4.08
CA PRO A 219 6.16 -3.70 4.02
C PRO A 219 6.22 -2.65 5.13
N ARG A 220 7.43 -2.19 5.45
CA ARG A 220 7.64 -1.01 6.32
C ARG A 220 7.90 0.23 5.48
N VAL A 221 6.82 0.74 4.90
CA VAL A 221 6.83 1.93 4.04
C VAL A 221 7.38 3.15 4.77
N ARG A 222 8.32 3.88 4.16
CA ARG A 222 8.78 5.15 4.72
C ARG A 222 7.62 6.11 4.90
N SER A 223 7.50 6.63 6.11
CA SER A 223 6.33 7.38 6.55
C SER A 223 6.75 8.77 6.97
N TYR A 224 6.00 9.76 6.49
CA TYR A 224 6.27 11.17 6.68
C TYR A 224 5.10 11.83 7.39
N VAL A 225 5.40 12.87 8.19
CA VAL A 225 4.41 13.70 8.88
C VAL A 225 4.74 15.18 8.67
N GLY A 226 3.77 16.05 8.89
CA GLY A 226 3.80 17.48 8.59
C GLY A 226 2.83 17.90 7.49
N ARG A 227 1.89 17.04 7.05
CA ARG A 227 0.85 17.43 6.09
C ARG A 227 -0.08 18.45 6.73
N LYS A 228 -0.63 19.34 5.90
CA LYS A 228 -1.62 20.31 6.34
C LYS A 228 -3.02 19.71 6.20
N ASP A 229 -3.83 19.87 7.24
CA ASP A 229 -5.24 19.53 7.18
C ASP A 229 -6.00 20.47 6.23
N SER A 230 -6.97 19.92 5.51
CA SER A 230 -7.93 20.67 4.69
C SER A 230 -9.36 20.42 5.18
N SER A 231 -10.14 21.49 5.31
CA SER A 231 -11.59 21.43 5.50
C SER A 231 -12.36 21.68 4.20
N GLU A 232 -11.66 21.81 3.07
CA GLU A 232 -12.24 21.97 1.75
C GLU A 232 -12.44 20.59 1.13
N GLU A 233 -13.62 20.37 0.57
CA GLU A 233 -13.96 19.14 -0.13
C GLU A 233 -13.12 18.94 -1.39
N ALA A 234 -12.58 17.74 -1.57
CA ALA A 234 -11.90 17.31 -2.78
C ALA A 234 -12.87 17.24 -3.98
N PRO A 235 -12.40 17.45 -5.22
CA PRO A 235 -13.23 17.31 -6.42
C PRO A 235 -13.84 15.91 -6.56
N GLU A 236 -15.11 15.86 -6.95
CA GLU A 236 -15.82 14.61 -7.21
C GLU A 236 -15.35 13.91 -8.50
N GLY A 237 -15.65 12.62 -8.63
CA GLY A 237 -15.39 11.83 -9.85
C GLY A 237 -13.93 11.39 -10.04
N LEU A 238 -13.10 11.53 -9.00
CA LEU A 238 -11.69 11.18 -9.03
C LEU A 238 -11.38 9.75 -8.51
N MET A 239 -12.38 9.06 -7.96
CA MET A 239 -12.26 7.70 -7.43
C MET A 239 -12.62 6.64 -8.48
N PRO A 240 -11.90 5.50 -8.53
CA PRO A 240 -12.20 4.43 -9.48
C PRO A 240 -13.49 3.67 -9.12
N ASP A 241 -14.23 3.21 -10.12
CA ASP A 241 -15.30 2.22 -9.95
C ASP A 241 -14.77 0.80 -10.21
N VAL A 242 -15.24 -0.15 -9.41
CA VAL A 242 -14.89 -1.59 -9.50
C VAL A 242 -15.34 -2.26 -10.81
N ARG A 243 -16.13 -1.57 -11.64
CA ARG A 243 -16.63 -2.05 -12.94
C ARG A 243 -15.98 -1.36 -14.14
N TRP A 244 -15.10 -0.38 -13.94
CA TRP A 244 -14.42 0.30 -15.04
C TRP A 244 -13.40 -0.62 -15.72
N ASP A 245 -13.20 -0.38 -17.01
CA ASP A 245 -12.20 -1.09 -17.80
C ASP A 245 -10.78 -0.62 -17.44
N ALA A 246 -9.79 -1.42 -17.83
CA ALA A 246 -8.39 -1.17 -17.51
C ALA A 246 -7.84 0.13 -18.12
N GLU A 247 -8.26 0.51 -19.33
CA GLU A 247 -7.76 1.72 -19.99
C GLU A 247 -8.23 2.97 -19.24
N THR A 248 -9.51 3.00 -18.86
CA THR A 248 -10.09 4.05 -18.01
C THR A 248 -9.36 4.16 -16.67
N LEU A 249 -9.10 3.02 -16.00
CA LEU A 249 -8.39 3.00 -14.72
C LEU A 249 -6.92 3.45 -14.84
N ILE A 250 -6.22 3.00 -15.89
CA ILE A 250 -4.84 3.41 -16.15
C ILE A 250 -4.78 4.92 -16.39
N ASN A 251 -5.69 5.48 -17.20
CA ASN A 251 -5.72 6.92 -17.47
C ASN A 251 -6.08 7.72 -16.21
N LEU A 252 -7.01 7.24 -15.39
CA LEU A 252 -7.34 7.84 -14.10
C LEU A 252 -6.09 7.94 -13.22
N PHE A 253 -5.32 6.86 -13.07
CA PHE A 253 -4.12 6.87 -12.22
C PHE A 253 -2.95 7.65 -12.84
N LYS A 254 -2.83 7.67 -14.17
CA LYS A 254 -1.86 8.56 -14.85
C LYS A 254 -2.15 10.03 -14.56
N ASP A 255 -3.42 10.45 -14.49
CA ASP A 255 -3.80 11.79 -14.06
C ASP A 255 -3.49 12.05 -12.57
N LYS A 256 -3.26 10.99 -11.78
CA LYS A 256 -2.71 11.04 -10.42
C LYS A 256 -1.20 10.91 -10.38
N THR A 257 -0.53 10.97 -11.52
CA THR A 257 0.91 10.75 -11.70
C THR A 257 1.40 9.31 -11.44
N ILE A 258 0.50 8.34 -11.34
CA ILE A 258 0.79 6.94 -11.01
C ILE A 258 0.74 6.10 -12.29
N GLY A 259 1.83 5.38 -12.58
CA GLY A 259 1.94 4.56 -13.78
C GLY A 259 1.22 3.21 -13.69
N PRO A 260 1.12 2.45 -14.80
CA PRO A 260 0.53 1.11 -14.81
C PRO A 260 1.18 0.14 -13.81
N GLU A 261 2.50 0.13 -13.70
CA GLU A 261 3.23 -0.74 -12.75
C GLU A 261 2.89 -0.38 -11.29
N ASP A 262 2.98 0.91 -10.94
CA ASP A 262 2.63 1.40 -9.60
C ASP A 262 1.14 1.16 -9.27
N LEU A 263 0.24 1.28 -10.25
CA LEU A 263 -1.17 0.93 -10.08
C LEU A 263 -1.32 -0.55 -9.72
N VAL A 264 -0.63 -1.45 -10.44
CA VAL A 264 -0.65 -2.90 -10.15
C VAL A 264 -0.06 -3.20 -8.77
N ALA A 265 0.97 -2.47 -8.35
CA ALA A 265 1.53 -2.60 -7.01
C ALA A 265 0.50 -2.20 -5.94
N LEU A 266 -0.18 -1.06 -6.12
CA LEU A 266 -1.18 -0.53 -5.16
C LEU A 266 -2.41 -1.42 -5.01
N ILE A 267 -2.99 -1.93 -6.12
CA ILE A 267 -4.17 -2.81 -6.05
C ILE A 267 -3.87 -4.14 -5.35
N GLY A 268 -2.59 -4.53 -5.21
CA GLY A 268 -2.19 -5.68 -4.41
C GLY A 268 -2.72 -5.66 -2.98
N ALA A 269 -3.01 -4.46 -2.44
CA ALA A 269 -3.65 -4.31 -1.13
C ALA A 269 -4.97 -5.09 -0.99
N HIS A 270 -5.64 -5.42 -2.11
CA HIS A 270 -6.83 -6.27 -2.16
C HIS A 270 -6.57 -7.68 -1.60
N THR A 271 -5.33 -8.16 -1.48
CA THR A 271 -5.03 -9.44 -0.78
C THR A 271 -5.57 -9.47 0.65
N THR A 272 -5.68 -8.31 1.31
CA THR A 272 -6.21 -8.25 2.67
C THR A 272 -7.72 -8.03 2.74
N SER A 273 -8.41 -7.74 1.64
CA SER A 273 -9.75 -7.15 1.66
C SER A 273 -10.90 -8.17 1.65
N GLN A 274 -12.06 -7.68 2.08
CA GLN A 274 -13.37 -8.32 1.93
C GLN A 274 -14.35 -7.29 1.36
N GLN A 275 -15.19 -7.69 0.42
CA GLN A 275 -16.19 -6.81 -0.19
C GLN A 275 -17.51 -6.92 0.58
N ASN A 276 -18.11 -5.78 0.93
CA ASN A 276 -19.40 -5.74 1.63
C ASN A 276 -20.53 -5.08 0.82
N HIS A 277 -20.18 -4.30 -0.21
CA HIS A 277 -21.11 -3.40 -0.89
C HIS A 277 -21.17 -3.57 -2.41
N VAL A 278 -20.26 -4.35 -3.02
CA VAL A 278 -20.23 -4.55 -4.48
C VAL A 278 -21.32 -5.55 -4.88
N ASP A 279 -21.35 -6.70 -4.21
CA ASP A 279 -22.47 -7.64 -4.29
C ASP A 279 -22.94 -7.95 -2.87
N GLY A 280 -24.10 -7.37 -2.50
CA GLY A 280 -24.70 -7.55 -1.19
C GLY A 280 -25.10 -9.01 -0.88
N ASN A 281 -25.24 -9.87 -1.90
CA ASN A 281 -25.48 -11.29 -1.69
C ASN A 281 -24.19 -12.06 -1.33
N ARG A 282 -23.03 -11.47 -1.57
CA ARG A 282 -21.70 -12.02 -1.29
C ARG A 282 -20.94 -11.19 -0.26
N ALA A 283 -21.64 -10.34 0.51
CA ALA A 283 -21.03 -9.48 1.51
C ALA A 283 -20.15 -10.28 2.49
N GLY A 284 -18.93 -9.81 2.69
CA GLY A 284 -17.91 -10.46 3.49
C GLY A 284 -17.06 -11.49 2.72
N ASP A 285 -17.25 -11.65 1.42
CA ASP A 285 -16.38 -12.49 0.59
C ASP A 285 -15.03 -11.78 0.30
N PRO A 286 -13.89 -12.49 0.40
CA PRO A 286 -12.57 -11.91 0.22
C PRO A 286 -12.15 -11.81 -1.25
N GLN A 287 -11.15 -10.97 -1.54
CA GLN A 287 -10.59 -10.82 -2.90
C GLN A 287 -9.51 -11.87 -3.21
N ASP A 288 -9.02 -12.59 -2.20
CA ASP A 288 -8.24 -13.82 -2.35
C ASP A 288 -8.53 -14.83 -1.23
N SER A 289 -7.83 -15.97 -1.22
CA SER A 289 -8.02 -17.03 -0.21
C SER A 289 -7.25 -16.85 1.10
N THR A 290 -6.51 -15.75 1.28
CA THR A 290 -5.75 -15.43 2.50
C THR A 290 -6.10 -14.06 3.09
N PRO A 291 -7.39 -13.72 3.28
CA PRO A 291 -7.79 -12.40 3.75
C PRO A 291 -7.13 -12.04 5.09
N GLY A 292 -6.64 -10.81 5.16
CA GLY A 292 -5.90 -10.28 6.31
C GLY A 292 -4.42 -10.71 6.38
N VAL A 293 -3.87 -11.29 5.31
CA VAL A 293 -2.44 -11.54 5.13
C VAL A 293 -1.97 -10.71 3.94
N TRP A 294 -0.85 -9.99 4.08
CA TRP A 294 -0.30 -9.13 3.02
C TRP A 294 0.58 -9.95 2.09
N ASP A 295 -0.01 -10.83 1.28
CA ASP A 295 0.73 -11.72 0.39
C ASP A 295 0.41 -11.52 -1.11
N VAL A 296 1.06 -12.30 -1.96
CA VAL A 296 0.93 -12.19 -3.43
C VAL A 296 -0.08 -13.17 -4.03
N LEU A 297 -0.93 -13.81 -3.21
CA LEU A 297 -1.88 -14.81 -3.68
C LEU A 297 -2.99 -14.19 -4.53
N PHE A 298 -3.43 -12.98 -4.17
CA PHE A 298 -4.31 -12.14 -4.99
C PHE A 298 -3.93 -12.15 -6.48
N TYR A 299 -2.66 -11.92 -6.81
CA TYR A 299 -2.20 -11.88 -8.21
C TYR A 299 -2.35 -13.24 -8.91
N LYS A 300 -2.06 -14.34 -8.20
CA LYS A 300 -2.16 -15.71 -8.75
C LYS A 300 -3.60 -16.11 -9.00
N GLU A 301 -4.49 -15.81 -8.06
CA GLU A 301 -5.91 -16.14 -8.13
C GLU A 301 -6.62 -15.29 -9.18
N THR A 302 -6.32 -14.00 -9.25
CA THR A 302 -6.88 -13.08 -10.26
C THR A 302 -6.47 -13.46 -11.67
N LEU A 303 -5.21 -13.89 -11.88
CA LEU A 303 -4.74 -14.40 -13.17
C LEU A 303 -5.24 -15.81 -13.52
N GLY A 304 -5.91 -16.51 -12.59
CA GLY A 304 -6.31 -17.91 -12.78
C GLY A 304 -5.13 -18.87 -12.88
N LYS A 305 -3.96 -18.53 -12.32
CA LYS A 305 -2.76 -19.39 -12.31
C LYS A 305 -2.85 -20.50 -11.24
N VAL A 306 -3.76 -20.35 -10.29
CA VAL A 306 -4.07 -21.33 -9.25
C VAL A 306 -5.58 -21.53 -9.16
N ARG A 307 -6.02 -22.60 -8.48
CA ARG A 307 -7.45 -22.81 -8.21
C ARG A 307 -7.94 -21.74 -7.23
N THR A 308 -8.75 -20.82 -7.74
CA THR A 308 -9.46 -19.82 -6.95
C THR A 308 -10.70 -20.47 -6.30
N PRO A 309 -10.85 -20.42 -4.95
CA PRO A 309 -12.04 -20.95 -4.27
C PRO A 309 -13.33 -20.21 -4.64
N ASP A 310 -14.48 -20.90 -4.57
CA ASP A 310 -15.80 -20.35 -4.94
C ASP A 310 -16.14 -19.06 -4.19
N ARG A 311 -15.70 -18.95 -2.93
CA ARG A 311 -15.94 -17.78 -2.09
C ARG A 311 -15.11 -16.56 -2.46
N VAL A 312 -14.01 -16.71 -3.18
CA VAL A 312 -13.22 -15.55 -3.60
C VAL A 312 -14.04 -14.72 -4.59
N PHE A 313 -14.11 -13.42 -4.35
CA PHE A 313 -14.80 -12.44 -5.17
C PHE A 313 -13.76 -11.57 -5.89
N VAL A 314 -13.46 -11.92 -7.14
CA VAL A 314 -12.60 -11.11 -8.01
C VAL A 314 -13.40 -9.92 -8.54
N LEU A 315 -12.93 -8.71 -8.26
CA LEU A 315 -13.58 -7.50 -8.77
C LEU A 315 -13.42 -7.42 -10.30
N PRO A 316 -14.44 -6.94 -11.04
CA PRO A 316 -14.33 -6.80 -12.50
C PRO A 316 -13.14 -5.94 -12.95
N SER A 317 -12.84 -4.85 -12.22
CA SER A 317 -11.69 -3.98 -12.44
C SER A 317 -10.35 -4.72 -12.30
N ASP A 318 -10.22 -5.57 -11.28
CA ASP A 318 -8.98 -6.32 -11.00
C ASP A 318 -8.72 -7.31 -12.14
N LEU A 319 -9.78 -8.00 -12.60
CA LEU A 319 -9.69 -8.90 -13.74
C LEU A 319 -9.34 -8.16 -15.04
N ALA A 320 -9.92 -6.98 -15.26
CA ALA A 320 -9.60 -6.16 -16.42
C ALA A 320 -8.12 -5.74 -16.43
N LEU A 321 -7.61 -5.26 -15.30
CA LEU A 321 -6.20 -4.88 -15.15
C LEU A 321 -5.26 -6.09 -15.29
N ALA A 322 -5.64 -7.26 -14.77
CA ALA A 322 -4.84 -8.49 -14.90
C ALA A 322 -4.69 -8.97 -16.36
N GLN A 323 -5.60 -8.56 -17.25
CA GLN A 323 -5.61 -8.98 -18.65
C GLN A 323 -5.04 -7.93 -19.61
N HIS A 324 -4.97 -6.67 -19.20
CA HIS A 324 -4.58 -5.56 -20.07
C HIS A 324 -3.06 -5.53 -20.37
N PRO A 325 -2.62 -5.27 -21.61
CA PRO A 325 -1.20 -5.39 -21.99
C PRO A 325 -0.21 -4.53 -21.20
N LEU A 326 -0.63 -3.36 -20.69
CA LEU A 326 0.23 -2.46 -19.91
C LEU A 326 0.39 -2.88 -18.44
N THR A 327 -0.49 -3.72 -17.91
CA THR A 327 -0.54 -4.05 -16.47
C THR A 327 -0.33 -5.54 -16.23
N LYS A 328 -0.68 -6.38 -17.20
CA LYS A 328 -0.49 -7.84 -17.14
C LYS A 328 0.95 -8.27 -16.83
N PRO A 329 2.02 -7.68 -17.39
CA PRO A 329 3.38 -8.10 -17.07
C PRO A 329 3.68 -8.02 -15.57
N GLU A 330 3.34 -6.90 -14.92
CA GLU A 330 3.58 -6.70 -13.49
C GLU A 330 2.73 -7.65 -12.63
N PHE A 331 1.48 -7.90 -13.02
CA PHE A 331 0.65 -8.95 -12.42
C PHE A 331 1.33 -10.33 -12.49
N GLU A 332 1.95 -10.65 -13.63
CA GLU A 332 2.64 -11.93 -13.80
C GLU A 332 3.93 -12.02 -12.97
N GLU A 333 4.63 -10.90 -12.76
CA GLU A 333 5.81 -10.83 -11.89
C GLU A 333 5.46 -11.10 -10.42
N PHE A 334 4.43 -10.42 -9.90
CA PHE A 334 3.95 -10.63 -8.53
C PHE A 334 3.33 -12.03 -8.34
N ALA A 335 2.72 -12.60 -9.37
CA ALA A 335 2.21 -13.97 -9.36
C ALA A 335 3.28 -15.07 -9.48
N GLY A 336 4.57 -14.74 -9.42
CA GLY A 336 5.67 -15.70 -9.49
C GLY A 336 5.71 -16.71 -8.33
N ASN A 337 6.69 -17.62 -8.37
CA ASN A 337 6.91 -18.63 -7.33
C ASN A 337 8.10 -18.27 -6.42
N GLY A 338 8.09 -18.79 -5.19
CA GLY A 338 9.13 -18.53 -4.18
C GLY A 338 8.92 -17.21 -3.42
N GLY A 339 9.93 -16.80 -2.65
CA GLY A 339 9.88 -15.56 -1.84
C GLY A 339 10.22 -14.28 -2.62
N GLY A 340 10.81 -14.39 -3.81
CA GLY A 340 11.19 -13.24 -4.64
C GLY A 340 10.02 -12.30 -5.00
N PRO A 341 8.86 -12.81 -5.45
CA PRO A 341 7.68 -11.98 -5.76
C PRO A 341 7.15 -11.18 -4.57
N GLN A 342 7.14 -11.74 -3.36
CA GLN A 342 6.71 -11.00 -2.16
C GLN A 342 7.60 -9.80 -1.88
N ARG A 343 8.92 -9.99 -1.89
CA ARG A 343 9.90 -8.91 -1.67
C ARG A 343 9.79 -7.84 -2.76
N HIS A 344 9.62 -8.28 -4.00
CA HIS A 344 9.44 -7.40 -5.17
C HIS A 344 8.18 -6.54 -5.02
N TRP A 345 7.04 -7.16 -4.71
CA TRP A 345 5.79 -6.45 -4.46
C TRP A 345 5.86 -5.49 -3.27
N ASN A 346 6.44 -5.92 -2.15
CA ASN A 346 6.58 -5.06 -0.97
C ASN A 346 7.38 -3.78 -1.28
N GLU A 347 8.47 -3.90 -2.05
CA GLU A 347 9.29 -2.74 -2.46
C GLU A 347 8.49 -1.79 -3.37
N ASP A 348 7.74 -2.33 -4.32
CA ASP A 348 6.98 -1.53 -5.29
C ASP A 348 5.74 -0.91 -4.68
N TYR A 349 5.01 -1.66 -3.85
CA TYR A 349 3.92 -1.11 -3.04
C TYR A 349 4.41 0.03 -2.17
N ALA A 350 5.54 -0.14 -1.47
CA ALA A 350 6.10 0.92 -0.64
C ALA A 350 6.43 2.18 -1.46
N ARG A 351 7.01 2.02 -2.65
CA ARG A 351 7.33 3.15 -3.53
C ARG A 351 6.07 3.84 -4.06
N ALA A 352 5.12 3.07 -4.58
CA ALA A 352 3.87 3.58 -5.11
C ALA A 352 3.03 4.25 -4.02
N TYR A 353 3.01 3.69 -2.80
CA TYR A 353 2.29 4.27 -1.67
C TYR A 353 2.93 5.56 -1.16
N ILE A 354 4.28 5.68 -1.18
CA ILE A 354 4.94 6.97 -0.89
C ILE A 354 4.43 8.04 -1.85
N ARG A 355 4.38 7.74 -3.16
CA ARG A 355 3.85 8.66 -4.17
C ARG A 355 2.38 9.01 -3.92
N LEU A 356 1.53 8.00 -3.70
CA LEU A 356 0.12 8.17 -3.37
C LEU A 356 -0.07 9.09 -2.15
N SER A 357 0.63 8.82 -1.05
CA SER A 357 0.54 9.57 0.20
C SER A 357 1.07 11.02 0.12
N LEU A 358 1.62 11.43 -1.02
CA LEU A 358 2.13 12.77 -1.29
C LEU A 358 1.32 13.53 -2.34
N LEU A 359 0.28 12.94 -2.93
CA LEU A 359 -0.65 13.64 -3.82
C LEU A 359 -1.31 14.81 -3.06
N GLY A 360 -1.39 15.98 -3.67
CA GLY A 360 -1.92 17.20 -3.04
C GLY A 360 -1.05 17.84 -1.96
N VAL A 361 0.06 17.21 -1.53
CA VAL A 361 0.94 17.74 -0.48
C VAL A 361 1.86 18.80 -1.08
N ASN A 362 1.66 20.06 -0.66
CA ASN A 362 2.37 21.21 -1.22
C ASN A 362 3.58 21.68 -0.39
N ASN A 363 3.88 21.01 0.72
CA ASN A 363 5.00 21.31 1.63
C ASN A 363 5.89 20.09 1.88
N ILE A 364 6.15 19.30 0.82
CA ILE A 364 6.89 18.04 0.91
C ILE A 364 8.30 18.26 1.49
N ASN A 365 8.93 19.39 1.15
CA ASN A 365 10.27 19.72 1.63
C ASN A 365 10.33 19.96 3.15
N ASP A 366 9.19 20.27 3.78
CA ASP A 366 9.08 20.57 5.21
C ASP A 366 8.62 19.35 6.04
N LEU A 367 8.36 18.22 5.40
CA LEU A 367 7.94 17.00 6.09
C LEU A 367 9.06 16.43 6.96
N THR A 368 8.65 15.67 7.98
CA THR A 368 9.55 14.90 8.85
C THR A 368 9.37 13.41 8.61
N GLU A 369 10.46 12.68 8.36
CA GLU A 369 10.41 11.22 8.29
C GLU A 369 10.25 10.64 9.71
N CYS A 370 9.15 9.92 9.92
CA CYS A 370 8.82 9.27 11.19
C CYS A 370 8.71 7.75 11.08
N THR A 371 9.28 7.11 10.06
CA THR A 371 9.24 5.64 9.86
C THR A 371 9.67 4.84 11.10
N LYS A 372 10.54 5.40 11.95
CA LYS A 372 10.98 4.81 13.22
C LYS A 372 9.81 4.47 14.18
N VAL A 373 8.64 5.09 14.03
CA VAL A 373 7.46 4.89 14.88
C VAL A 373 6.67 3.63 14.54
N LEU A 374 6.81 3.13 13.30
CA LEU A 374 6.05 1.98 12.82
C LEU A 374 6.42 0.70 13.60
N PRO A 375 5.47 -0.23 13.79
CA PRO A 375 5.75 -1.58 14.28
C PRO A 375 6.83 -2.28 13.45
N GLN A 376 7.46 -3.31 14.00
CA GLN A 376 8.39 -4.16 13.25
C GLN A 376 7.63 -5.09 12.31
N PRO A 377 8.24 -5.47 11.16
CA PRO A 377 7.53 -6.27 10.18
C PRO A 377 7.34 -7.69 10.71
N ILE A 378 6.19 -8.27 10.39
CA ILE A 378 5.88 -9.67 10.68
C ILE A 378 6.32 -10.48 9.45
N GLU A 379 7.52 -11.07 9.51
CA GLU A 379 8.15 -11.72 8.33
C GLU A 379 7.59 -13.13 8.01
N TYR A 380 6.65 -13.64 8.80
CA TYR A 380 6.02 -14.94 8.57
C TYR A 380 4.57 -14.95 9.06
N PHE A 381 3.74 -15.80 8.45
CA PHE A 381 2.38 -16.05 8.92
C PHE A 381 2.17 -17.56 9.15
N ARG A 382 1.41 -17.90 10.19
CA ARG A 382 1.00 -19.27 10.47
C ARG A 382 -0.53 -19.32 10.55
N HIS A 383 -1.14 -20.04 9.61
CA HIS A 383 -2.58 -20.26 9.58
C HIS A 383 -3.01 -21.19 10.74
N ARG A 384 -3.43 -20.62 11.87
CA ARG A 384 -3.83 -21.39 13.07
C ARG A 384 -5.12 -22.19 12.86
N ASP A 385 -6.01 -21.68 12.03
CA ASP A 385 -7.32 -22.22 11.67
C ASP A 385 -7.43 -22.53 10.17
N GLY A 386 -6.29 -22.76 9.48
CA GLY A 386 -6.22 -22.90 8.03
C GLY A 386 -7.15 -23.98 7.46
N GLY A 387 -7.35 -25.12 8.14
CA GLY A 387 -8.31 -26.14 7.71
C GLY A 387 -9.76 -25.63 7.69
N ARG A 388 -10.14 -24.85 8.72
CA ARG A 388 -11.48 -24.24 8.82
C ARG A 388 -11.68 -23.15 7.75
N LEU A 389 -10.67 -22.29 7.57
CA LEU A 389 -10.69 -21.26 6.53
C LEU A 389 -10.83 -21.89 5.14
N ASN A 390 -9.96 -22.84 4.81
CA ASN A 390 -9.96 -23.53 3.52
C ASN A 390 -11.31 -24.17 3.21
N LYS A 391 -11.94 -24.79 4.22
CA LYS A 391 -13.28 -25.39 4.06
C LYS A 391 -14.35 -24.34 3.79
N TRP A 392 -14.36 -23.23 4.54
CA TRP A 392 -15.32 -22.14 4.34
C TRP A 392 -15.21 -21.48 2.96
N LEU A 393 -13.98 -21.37 2.45
CA LEU A 393 -13.71 -20.78 1.13
C LEU A 393 -14.23 -21.60 -0.05
N GLN A 394 -14.48 -22.91 0.11
CA GLN A 394 -14.94 -23.77 -1.00
C GLN A 394 -16.42 -23.61 -1.35
N SER A 395 -17.19 -22.80 -0.64
CA SER A 395 -18.61 -22.61 -0.89
C SER A 395 -18.93 -21.12 -0.78
N ASP A 396 -19.87 -20.61 -1.58
CA ASP A 396 -20.43 -19.26 -1.43
C ASP A 396 -21.69 -19.24 -0.53
N ASP A 397 -21.86 -20.26 0.33
CA ASP A 397 -22.99 -20.39 1.25
C ASP A 397 -23.22 -19.11 2.06
N LYS A 398 -24.50 -18.77 2.22
CA LYS A 398 -25.01 -17.52 2.80
C LYS A 398 -25.73 -17.75 4.13
N SER A 399 -25.56 -18.93 4.73
CA SER A 399 -26.15 -19.26 6.02
C SER A 399 -25.68 -18.30 7.11
N ARG A 400 -26.44 -18.25 8.21
CA ARG A 400 -26.02 -17.51 9.41
C ARG A 400 -24.63 -17.94 9.91
N LYS A 401 -24.28 -19.21 9.72
CA LYS A 401 -23.00 -19.76 10.13
C LYS A 401 -21.86 -19.22 9.26
N SER A 402 -22.05 -19.21 7.94
CA SER A 402 -21.09 -18.60 7.01
C SER A 402 -20.87 -17.11 7.30
N LYS A 403 -21.95 -16.35 7.56
CA LYS A 403 -21.85 -14.93 7.94
C LYS A 403 -21.10 -14.71 9.25
N GLN A 404 -21.26 -15.61 10.22
CA GLN A 404 -20.48 -15.57 11.46
C GLN A 404 -18.98 -15.76 11.17
N ILE A 405 -18.62 -16.78 10.39
CA ILE A 405 -17.22 -17.06 10.01
C ILE A 405 -16.61 -15.87 9.27
N SER A 406 -17.34 -15.29 8.32
CA SER A 406 -16.92 -14.09 7.59
C SER A 406 -16.57 -12.93 8.52
N LYS A 407 -17.40 -12.67 9.53
CA LYS A 407 -17.18 -11.62 10.53
C LYS A 407 -15.98 -11.91 11.44
N GLU A 408 -15.80 -13.17 11.86
CA GLU A 408 -14.61 -13.59 12.62
C GLU A 408 -13.33 -13.31 11.80
N ILE A 409 -13.32 -13.69 10.52
CA ILE A 409 -12.19 -13.41 9.61
C ILE A 409 -11.99 -11.90 9.40
N GLU A 410 -13.06 -11.14 9.22
CA GLU A 410 -13.01 -9.69 9.03
C GLU A 410 -12.38 -9.01 10.25
N ASN A 411 -12.78 -9.40 11.46
CA ASN A 411 -12.20 -8.91 12.71
C ASN A 411 -10.75 -9.38 12.94
N GLY A 412 -10.26 -10.36 12.18
CA GLY A 412 -8.94 -10.98 12.40
C GLY A 412 -8.95 -12.04 13.52
N ASP A 413 -10.12 -12.52 13.92
CA ASP A 413 -10.32 -13.56 14.92
C ASP A 413 -10.03 -14.96 14.34
N GLU A 414 -9.79 -15.94 15.21
CA GLU A 414 -9.77 -17.35 14.78
C GLU A 414 -11.20 -17.85 14.56
N ILE A 415 -11.42 -18.64 13.50
CA ILE A 415 -12.73 -19.21 13.19
C ILE A 415 -13.19 -20.11 14.35
N THR A 416 -14.25 -19.75 15.07
CA THR A 416 -14.69 -20.53 16.25
C THR A 416 -15.55 -21.73 15.89
N THR A 417 -16.14 -21.71 14.70
CA THR A 417 -17.02 -22.77 14.20
C THR A 417 -16.24 -24.08 14.05
N PRO A 418 -16.71 -25.19 14.65
CA PRO A 418 -16.10 -26.52 14.46
C PRO A 418 -16.09 -26.92 12.98
N GLU A 419 -15.01 -27.56 12.52
CA GLU A 419 -14.81 -27.86 11.11
C GLU A 419 -15.96 -28.70 10.49
N ASN A 420 -16.55 -29.63 11.24
CA ASN A 420 -17.68 -30.44 10.79
C ASN A 420 -19.01 -29.65 10.66
N GLN A 421 -19.06 -28.41 11.13
CA GLN A 421 -20.22 -27.51 11.04
C GLN A 421 -20.01 -26.38 10.02
N ILE A 422 -18.84 -26.31 9.38
CA ILE A 422 -18.58 -25.34 8.33
C ILE A 422 -19.31 -25.79 7.05
N PRO A 423 -20.12 -24.91 6.44
CA PRO A 423 -20.75 -25.19 5.14
C PRO A 423 -19.70 -25.59 4.11
N SER A 424 -19.97 -26.65 3.37
CA SER A 424 -19.17 -27.12 2.24
C SER A 424 -20.11 -27.44 1.07
N PRO A 425 -19.62 -27.45 -0.18
CA PRO A 425 -20.41 -27.76 -1.37
C PRO A 425 -21.27 -29.03 -1.25
#